data_AF-A0A495LS07-F1
#
_entry.id   AF-A0A495LS07-F1
#
_cell.length_a   1.000
_cell.length_b   1.000
_cell.length_c   1.000
_cell.angle_alpha   90.00
_cell.angle_beta   90.00
_cell.angle_gamma   90.00
#
_symmetry.space_group_name_H-M   'P 1'
#
loop_
_entity.id
_entity.type
_entity.pdbx_description
1 polymer ?
#
loop_
_entity_poly.entity_id
_entity_poly.type
_entity_poly.pdbx_seq_one_letter_code
_entity_poly.pdbx_strand_id
1 'polypeptide(L)'
;MRKNYFSKKVLQACVLFFMIITTNVFAQVGIGTITPHASSVLDVSSTTQGMLTPRMTTVQRAAIASPADGLMVYDTDLKSFYHYNSTLTSWNVINSGTTGRLKFKRIKSTDVLATVLAAEKAAGSNTKYVLDVNTYYEINGTIIFDLPIDLNNAYISGQDANEDKLVRTSGNLFDGATGGSIRNVTIQVTGGGKVFNLSGAATQSIIIRDTVIAGSSSVGSITGFGLVFVSIVQYVGNTTGIVYDSISKLLISNAAWFSNNGGTYEKLQGTFGLVQKQGGFSEVSGAAIGFDVSSNPTITGDAVMETVVFTGTVTTGKYVNGYTVGSYSGYNFNGFWTVRSTGIPNEGDSFATGNLYLDRVVASPTISLVNTNTAYKVPGTTISTNLYRMDGATNNRLVYLGRKPRTFTMTASVSFEGGIGSADLLFYFVKFASGGTPYTFITSSETFIDSNTANVQSFSVSGTITLANGEYVELYAQRLNGTNKTFTFRSYNISMK
;
A
#
# COMPACT_ATOMS: atom_id res chain seq x y z
N MET A 1 -51.75 -87.78 -55.28
CA MET A 1 -50.63 -87.13 -54.55
C MET A 1 -51.15 -86.63 -53.20
N ARG A 2 -50.83 -87.30 -52.08
CA ARG A 2 -51.18 -86.82 -50.73
C ARG A 2 -50.22 -85.68 -50.36
N LYS A 3 -50.73 -84.45 -50.19
CA LYS A 3 -49.94 -83.32 -49.69
C LYS A 3 -49.62 -83.56 -48.21
N ASN A 4 -48.35 -83.69 -47.87
CA ASN A 4 -47.87 -83.86 -46.48
C ASN A 4 -47.98 -82.54 -45.72
N TYR A 5 -49.16 -82.23 -45.19
CA TYR A 5 -49.41 -81.06 -44.34
C TYR A 5 -48.72 -81.16 -42.96
N PHE A 6 -48.27 -82.35 -42.56
CA PHE A 6 -47.70 -82.61 -41.24
C PHE A 6 -46.29 -82.01 -41.08
N SER A 7 -45.41 -82.06 -42.10
CA SER A 7 -44.03 -81.56 -41.98
C SER A 7 -43.94 -80.02 -41.97
N LYS A 8 -44.85 -79.31 -42.65
CA LYS A 8 -44.90 -77.84 -42.62
C LYS A 8 -45.31 -77.28 -41.26
N LYS A 9 -46.25 -77.94 -40.55
CA LYS A 9 -46.67 -77.54 -39.21
C LYS A 9 -45.59 -77.76 -38.16
N VAL A 10 -44.81 -78.84 -38.28
CA VAL A 10 -43.66 -79.12 -37.42
C VAL A 10 -42.54 -78.09 -37.64
N LEU A 11 -42.20 -77.77 -38.90
CA LEU A 11 -41.20 -76.74 -39.18
C LEU A 11 -41.62 -75.34 -38.70
N GLN A 12 -42.90 -74.96 -38.88
CA GLN A 12 -43.43 -73.70 -38.35
C GLN A 12 -43.40 -73.65 -36.81
N ALA A 13 -43.69 -74.77 -36.13
CA ALA A 13 -43.56 -74.86 -34.68
C ALA A 13 -42.09 -74.77 -34.22
N CYS A 14 -41.16 -75.40 -34.95
CA CYS A 14 -39.73 -75.30 -34.66
C CYS A 14 -39.17 -73.89 -34.86
N VAL A 15 -39.59 -73.17 -35.91
CA VAL A 15 -39.19 -71.77 -36.15
C VAL A 15 -39.77 -70.83 -35.09
N LEU A 16 -41.02 -71.05 -34.68
CA LEU A 16 -41.65 -70.28 -33.60
C LEU A 16 -40.95 -70.53 -32.25
N PHE A 17 -40.57 -71.78 -31.98
CA PHE A 17 -39.79 -72.16 -30.80
C PHE A 17 -38.39 -71.54 -30.82
N PHE A 18 -37.71 -71.53 -31.97
CA PHE A 18 -36.38 -70.92 -32.13
C PHE A 18 -36.42 -69.39 -31.98
N MET A 19 -37.49 -68.71 -32.43
CA MET A 19 -37.68 -67.26 -32.20
C MET A 19 -37.86 -66.92 -30.71
N ILE A 20 -38.56 -67.75 -29.94
CA ILE A 20 -38.82 -67.52 -28.51
C ILE A 20 -37.54 -67.68 -27.67
N ILE A 21 -36.55 -68.46 -28.13
CA ILE A 21 -35.30 -68.71 -27.38
C ILE A 21 -34.25 -67.59 -27.59
N THR A 22 -34.44 -66.68 -28.54
CA THR A 22 -33.46 -65.61 -28.87
C THR A 22 -33.68 -64.28 -28.15
N THR A 23 -34.62 -64.20 -27.21
CA THR A 23 -34.84 -62.97 -26.42
C THR A 23 -33.85 -62.91 -25.26
N ASN A 24 -32.91 -61.95 -25.33
CA ASN A 24 -32.06 -61.63 -24.19
C ASN A 24 -32.92 -61.02 -23.08
N VAL A 25 -33.18 -61.79 -22.02
CA VAL A 25 -33.83 -61.27 -20.81
C VAL A 25 -32.74 -60.69 -19.91
N PHE A 26 -32.69 -59.37 -19.80
CA PHE A 26 -31.80 -58.70 -18.84
C PHE A 26 -32.39 -58.85 -17.43
N ALA A 27 -31.63 -59.43 -16.51
CA ALA A 27 -32.00 -59.48 -15.09
C ALA A 27 -31.66 -58.15 -14.41
N GLN A 28 -32.47 -57.12 -14.64
CA GLN A 28 -32.38 -55.84 -13.94
C GLN A 28 -33.36 -55.82 -12.77
N VAL A 29 -32.93 -55.31 -11.62
CA VAL A 29 -33.81 -55.13 -10.47
C VAL A 29 -34.47 -53.76 -10.56
N GLY A 30 -35.75 -53.74 -10.92
CA GLY A 30 -36.59 -52.54 -10.81
C GLY A 30 -37.33 -52.52 -9.48
N ILE A 31 -37.19 -51.45 -8.72
CA ILE A 31 -38.01 -51.17 -7.52
C ILE A 31 -38.83 -49.92 -7.80
N GLY A 32 -40.16 -50.08 -7.90
CA GLY A 32 -41.06 -48.97 -8.24
C GLY A 32 -41.06 -48.55 -9.72
N THR A 33 -40.37 -49.29 -10.58
CA THR A 33 -40.41 -49.14 -12.05
C THR A 33 -40.47 -50.51 -12.72
N ILE A 34 -41.25 -50.62 -13.80
CA ILE A 34 -41.32 -51.81 -14.67
C ILE A 34 -40.41 -51.70 -15.89
N THR A 35 -39.82 -50.52 -16.11
CA THR A 35 -38.85 -50.26 -17.17
C THR A 35 -37.58 -49.69 -16.55
N PRO A 36 -36.76 -50.53 -15.87
CA PRO A 36 -35.47 -50.09 -15.36
C PRO A 36 -34.63 -49.51 -16.49
N HIS A 37 -33.83 -48.49 -16.17
CA HIS A 37 -32.92 -47.90 -17.13
C HIS A 37 -31.96 -48.97 -17.69
N ALA A 38 -31.73 -48.98 -19.01
CA ALA A 38 -30.92 -50.02 -19.66
C ALA A 38 -29.46 -50.09 -19.16
N SER A 39 -28.96 -49.02 -18.54
CA SER A 39 -27.61 -48.96 -17.95
C SER A 39 -27.54 -49.26 -16.45
N SER A 40 -28.62 -49.70 -15.80
CA SER A 40 -28.64 -49.99 -14.36
C SER A 40 -28.78 -51.48 -14.07
N VAL A 41 -28.12 -51.93 -13.00
CA VAL A 41 -28.35 -53.26 -12.41
C VAL A 41 -29.49 -53.19 -11.39
N LEU A 42 -29.65 -52.03 -10.73
CA LEU A 42 -30.73 -51.68 -9.81
C LEU A 42 -31.27 -50.29 -10.20
N ASP A 43 -32.56 -50.17 -10.49
CA ASP A 43 -33.25 -48.91 -10.70
C ASP A 43 -34.36 -48.74 -9.66
N VAL A 44 -34.35 -47.63 -8.94
CA VAL A 44 -35.30 -47.33 -7.86
C VAL A 44 -36.04 -46.04 -8.21
N SER A 45 -37.32 -46.15 -8.50
CA SER A 45 -38.20 -45.02 -8.82
C SER A 45 -39.26 -44.86 -7.73
N SER A 46 -39.30 -43.69 -7.10
CA SER A 46 -40.35 -43.31 -6.15
C SER A 46 -40.44 -41.80 -6.05
N THR A 47 -41.65 -41.28 -5.85
CA THR A 47 -41.91 -39.86 -5.58
C THR A 47 -42.16 -39.56 -4.10
N THR A 48 -42.31 -40.60 -3.26
CA THR A 48 -42.68 -40.47 -1.83
C THR A 48 -41.72 -41.18 -0.88
N GLN A 49 -40.83 -42.06 -1.39
CA GLN A 49 -39.91 -42.86 -0.60
C GLN A 49 -38.48 -42.75 -1.18
N GLY A 50 -37.47 -42.97 -0.34
CA GLY A 50 -36.06 -42.95 -0.72
C GLY A 50 -35.34 -44.27 -0.40
N MET A 51 -34.05 -44.33 -0.73
CA MET A 51 -33.19 -45.46 -0.39
C MET A 51 -32.47 -45.22 0.94
N LEU A 52 -32.55 -46.20 1.86
CA LEU A 52 -31.67 -46.26 3.02
C LEU A 52 -30.47 -47.14 2.70
N THR A 53 -29.28 -46.55 2.65
CA THR A 53 -28.01 -47.31 2.61
C THR A 53 -27.73 -47.94 3.98
N PRO A 54 -26.78 -48.91 4.09
CA PRO A 54 -26.32 -49.40 5.40
C PRO A 54 -25.96 -48.23 6.33
N ARG A 55 -26.54 -48.23 7.53
CA ARG A 55 -26.35 -47.18 8.56
C ARG A 55 -25.54 -47.75 9.70
N MET A 56 -24.48 -47.05 10.11
CA MET A 56 -23.55 -47.52 11.14
C MET A 56 -22.80 -46.36 11.79
N THR A 57 -22.24 -46.57 12.99
CA THR A 57 -21.40 -45.57 13.66
C THR A 57 -20.06 -45.37 12.93
N THR A 58 -19.33 -44.30 13.26
CA THR A 58 -17.99 -44.06 12.70
C THR A 58 -17.05 -45.23 13.00
N VAL A 59 -17.12 -45.76 14.21
CA VAL A 59 -16.30 -46.91 14.64
C VAL A 59 -16.65 -48.16 13.82
N GLN A 60 -17.94 -48.42 13.61
CA GLN A 60 -18.39 -49.57 12.82
C GLN A 60 -18.00 -49.46 11.34
N ARG A 61 -18.12 -48.26 10.74
CA ARG A 61 -17.64 -48.00 9.37
C ARG A 61 -16.15 -48.26 9.24
N ALA A 62 -15.36 -47.71 10.17
CA ALA A 62 -13.90 -47.87 10.16
C ALA A 62 -13.47 -49.33 10.37
N ALA A 63 -14.30 -50.14 11.05
CA ALA A 63 -14.04 -51.55 11.31
C ALA A 63 -14.42 -52.51 10.17
N ILE A 64 -14.98 -52.02 9.06
CA ILE A 64 -15.26 -52.87 7.89
C ILE A 64 -13.94 -53.38 7.31
N ALA A 65 -13.74 -54.70 7.36
CA ALA A 65 -12.57 -55.35 6.77
C ALA A 65 -12.70 -55.44 5.25
N SER A 66 -11.65 -55.04 4.53
CA SER A 66 -11.56 -55.09 3.06
C SER A 66 -12.79 -54.51 2.33
N PRO A 67 -13.18 -53.25 2.61
CA PRO A 67 -14.32 -52.63 1.94
C PRO A 67 -14.08 -52.55 0.43
N ALA A 68 -15.12 -52.89 -0.35
CA ALA A 68 -15.07 -52.80 -1.80
C ALA A 68 -14.94 -51.34 -2.27
N ASP A 69 -14.29 -51.12 -3.41
CA ASP A 69 -14.22 -49.81 -4.02
C ASP A 69 -15.63 -49.30 -4.37
N GLY A 70 -15.94 -48.06 -3.99
CA GLY A 70 -17.27 -47.48 -4.16
C GLY A 70 -18.33 -47.95 -3.15
N LEU A 71 -17.98 -48.73 -2.13
CA LEU A 71 -18.92 -49.14 -1.07
C LEU A 71 -19.51 -47.92 -0.37
N MET A 72 -20.84 -47.75 -0.41
CA MET A 72 -21.54 -46.61 0.19
C MET A 72 -22.19 -46.95 1.52
N VAL A 73 -22.01 -46.08 2.52
CA VAL A 73 -22.64 -46.19 3.84
C VAL A 73 -23.10 -44.82 4.33
N TYR A 74 -24.04 -44.81 5.28
CA TYR A 74 -24.41 -43.61 6.03
C TYR A 74 -23.86 -43.71 7.45
N ASP A 75 -22.97 -42.78 7.80
CA ASP A 75 -22.41 -42.67 9.14
C ASP A 75 -23.41 -41.99 10.08
N THR A 76 -23.82 -42.68 11.14
CA THR A 76 -24.81 -42.19 12.09
C THR A 76 -24.25 -41.25 13.15
N ASP A 77 -22.94 -41.19 13.37
CA ASP A 77 -22.32 -40.26 14.31
C ASP A 77 -22.09 -38.91 13.60
N LEU A 78 -21.53 -38.96 12.38
CA LEU A 78 -21.20 -37.79 11.56
C LEU A 78 -22.35 -37.32 10.64
N LYS A 79 -23.47 -38.05 10.65
CA LYS A 79 -24.70 -37.73 9.89
C LYS A 79 -24.45 -37.45 8.40
N SER A 80 -23.59 -38.25 7.78
CA SER A 80 -23.13 -38.03 6.40
C SER A 80 -22.97 -39.34 5.63
N PHE A 81 -23.16 -39.29 4.32
CA PHE A 81 -22.84 -40.42 3.44
C PHE A 81 -21.34 -40.50 3.17
N TYR A 82 -20.82 -41.71 3.11
CA TYR A 82 -19.42 -41.99 2.78
C TYR A 82 -19.36 -43.05 1.68
N HIS A 83 -18.33 -42.96 0.83
CA HIS A 83 -17.91 -44.07 -0.02
C HIS A 83 -16.47 -44.48 0.32
N TYR A 84 -16.15 -45.76 0.15
CA TYR A 84 -14.78 -46.22 0.24
C TYR A 84 -14.04 -45.99 -1.08
N ASN A 85 -12.85 -45.40 -1.00
CA ASN A 85 -11.94 -45.25 -2.14
C ASN A 85 -10.74 -46.15 -1.92
N SER A 86 -10.64 -47.21 -2.72
CA SER A 86 -9.58 -48.21 -2.64
C SER A 86 -8.21 -47.66 -3.03
N THR A 87 -8.15 -46.65 -3.89
CA THR A 87 -6.89 -46.01 -4.33
C THR A 87 -6.26 -45.18 -3.20
N LEU A 88 -7.09 -44.45 -2.46
CA LEU A 88 -6.66 -43.64 -1.30
C LEU A 88 -6.68 -44.44 0.01
N THR A 89 -7.17 -45.69 -0.03
CA THR A 89 -7.39 -46.57 1.14
C THR A 89 -8.20 -45.90 2.26
N SER A 90 -9.14 -45.02 1.90
CA SER A 90 -9.84 -44.14 2.85
C SER A 90 -11.34 -44.05 2.60
N TRP A 91 -12.07 -43.77 3.68
CA TRP A 91 -13.49 -43.39 3.61
C TRP A 91 -13.60 -41.90 3.29
N ASN A 92 -14.23 -41.58 2.15
CA ASN A 92 -14.45 -40.20 1.72
C ASN A 92 -15.92 -39.82 1.87
N VAL A 93 -16.16 -38.63 2.44
CA VAL A 93 -17.51 -38.09 2.59
C VAL A 93 -18.09 -37.72 1.22
N ILE A 94 -19.34 -38.07 0.99
CA ILE A 94 -20.12 -37.62 -0.16
C ILE A 94 -20.79 -36.33 0.26
N ASN A 95 -20.17 -35.20 -0.07
CA ASN A 95 -20.66 -33.88 0.31
C ASN A 95 -21.53 -33.29 -0.82
N SER A 96 -22.67 -32.67 -0.48
CA SER A 96 -23.43 -31.90 -1.46
C SER A 96 -22.80 -30.50 -1.59
N GLY A 97 -22.58 -30.04 -2.82
CA GLY A 97 -22.03 -28.70 -3.10
C GLY A 97 -22.85 -27.53 -2.53
N THR A 98 -24.05 -27.82 -2.00
CA THR A 98 -24.95 -26.86 -1.34
C THR A 98 -24.47 -26.36 0.03
N THR A 99 -23.37 -26.89 0.56
CA THR A 99 -22.67 -26.32 1.74
C THR A 99 -21.56 -25.33 1.37
N GLY A 100 -21.31 -25.10 0.08
CA GLY A 100 -20.34 -24.12 -0.42
C GLY A 100 -20.84 -22.66 -0.33
N ARG A 101 -19.91 -21.73 -0.23
CA ARG A 101 -20.18 -20.28 -0.34
C ARG A 101 -20.84 -19.97 -1.70
N LEU A 102 -21.97 -19.27 -1.71
CA LEU A 102 -22.78 -19.03 -2.93
C LEU A 102 -22.02 -18.32 -4.06
N LYS A 103 -21.11 -17.42 -3.71
CA LYS A 103 -20.26 -16.66 -4.63
C LYS A 103 -18.81 -17.11 -4.47
N PHE A 104 -18.53 -18.33 -4.91
CA PHE A 104 -17.23 -18.98 -4.80
C PHE A 104 -16.89 -19.80 -6.05
N LYS A 105 -15.63 -19.72 -6.46
CA LYS A 105 -15.07 -20.52 -7.55
C LYS A 105 -13.62 -20.86 -7.25
N ARG A 106 -13.24 -22.12 -7.39
CA ARG A 106 -11.84 -22.55 -7.31
C ARG A 106 -11.31 -22.76 -8.73
N ILE A 107 -10.13 -22.22 -9.01
CA ILE A 107 -9.39 -22.38 -10.27
C ILE A 107 -8.12 -23.16 -9.95
N LYS A 108 -7.92 -24.28 -10.63
CA LYS A 108 -6.78 -25.19 -10.44
C LYS A 108 -5.82 -25.11 -11.62
N SER A 109 -4.56 -25.46 -11.41
CA SER A 109 -3.53 -25.50 -12.46
C SER A 109 -3.88 -26.43 -13.63
N THR A 110 -4.72 -27.44 -13.42
CA THR A 110 -5.19 -28.38 -14.45
C THR A 110 -6.42 -27.91 -15.21
N ASP A 111 -7.03 -26.79 -14.81
CA ASP A 111 -8.28 -26.32 -15.41
C ASP A 111 -8.04 -25.69 -16.78
N VAL A 112 -8.95 -25.95 -17.72
CA VAL A 112 -9.02 -25.20 -18.98
C VAL A 112 -9.75 -23.90 -18.73
N LEU A 113 -9.04 -22.77 -18.68
CA LEU A 113 -9.60 -21.46 -18.32
C LEU A 113 -10.79 -21.04 -19.19
N ALA A 114 -10.78 -21.34 -20.48
CA ALA A 114 -11.90 -21.04 -21.37
C ALA A 114 -13.20 -21.78 -20.99
N THR A 115 -13.09 -22.92 -20.29
CA THR A 115 -14.23 -23.69 -19.79
C THR A 115 -14.62 -23.23 -18.40
N VAL A 116 -13.68 -23.20 -17.46
CA VAL A 116 -14.01 -22.86 -16.07
C VAL A 116 -14.41 -21.40 -15.94
N LEU A 117 -13.81 -20.47 -16.69
CA LEU A 117 -14.13 -19.03 -16.68
C LEU A 117 -14.95 -18.58 -17.90
N ALA A 118 -15.76 -19.46 -18.49
CA ALA A 118 -16.52 -19.15 -19.71
C ALA A 118 -17.45 -17.93 -19.55
N ALA A 119 -18.14 -17.82 -18.41
CA ALA A 119 -19.05 -16.70 -18.14
C ALA A 119 -18.28 -15.38 -17.98
N GLU A 120 -17.17 -15.39 -17.27
CA GLU A 120 -16.29 -14.23 -17.07
C GLU A 120 -15.64 -13.79 -18.39
N LYS A 121 -15.26 -14.75 -19.24
CA LYS A 121 -14.72 -14.49 -20.58
C LYS A 121 -15.77 -13.87 -21.50
N ALA A 122 -17.00 -14.39 -21.48
CA ALA A 122 -18.11 -13.84 -22.24
C ALA A 122 -18.46 -12.41 -21.78
N ALA A 123 -18.47 -12.17 -20.46
CA ALA A 123 -18.67 -10.83 -19.89
C ALA A 123 -17.58 -9.85 -20.33
N GLY A 124 -16.34 -10.32 -20.51
CA GLY A 124 -15.24 -9.54 -21.09
C GLY A 124 -15.17 -9.53 -22.62
N SER A 125 -16.26 -9.88 -23.31
CA SER A 125 -16.34 -9.90 -24.78
C SER A 125 -15.23 -10.73 -25.44
N ASN A 126 -14.78 -11.80 -24.79
CA ASN A 126 -13.66 -12.66 -25.20
C ASN A 126 -12.28 -11.98 -25.28
N THR A 127 -12.15 -10.75 -24.80
CA THR A 127 -10.88 -10.01 -24.77
C THR A 127 -10.23 -9.98 -23.40
N LYS A 128 -11.01 -10.25 -22.36
CA LYS A 128 -10.60 -10.30 -20.96
C LYS A 128 -11.52 -11.22 -20.16
N TYR A 129 -11.13 -11.55 -18.94
CA TYR A 129 -11.98 -12.19 -17.94
C TYR A 129 -12.54 -11.11 -17.00
N VAL A 130 -13.81 -10.75 -17.17
CA VAL A 130 -14.51 -9.88 -16.20
C VAL A 130 -15.06 -10.76 -15.10
N LEU A 131 -14.46 -10.68 -13.91
CA LEU A 131 -14.89 -11.50 -12.77
C LEU A 131 -16.30 -11.12 -12.30
N ASP A 132 -16.98 -12.05 -11.65
CA ASP A 132 -18.29 -11.76 -11.06
C ASP A 132 -18.14 -10.95 -9.77
N VAL A 133 -18.97 -9.90 -9.64
CA VAL A 133 -18.94 -8.97 -8.52
C VAL A 133 -19.18 -9.69 -7.19
N ASN A 134 -18.39 -9.36 -6.17
CA ASN A 134 -18.45 -9.98 -4.85
C ASN A 134 -18.18 -11.51 -4.81
N THR A 135 -17.66 -12.08 -5.90
CA THR A 135 -17.31 -13.51 -5.98
C THR A 135 -15.90 -13.78 -5.51
N TYR A 136 -15.74 -14.87 -4.77
CA TYR A 136 -14.47 -15.35 -4.24
C TYR A 136 -13.86 -16.38 -5.20
N TYR A 137 -12.76 -16.00 -5.81
CA TYR A 137 -11.95 -16.83 -6.69
C TYR A 137 -10.75 -17.38 -5.90
N GLU A 138 -10.77 -18.67 -5.62
CA GLU A 138 -9.65 -19.37 -5.01
C GLU A 138 -8.67 -19.85 -6.10
N ILE A 139 -7.39 -19.51 -5.94
CA ILE A 139 -6.30 -19.99 -6.78
C ILE A 139 -5.68 -21.20 -6.10
N ASN A 140 -5.54 -22.29 -6.86
CA ASN A 140 -4.95 -23.54 -6.38
C ASN A 140 -3.90 -24.02 -7.39
N GLY A 141 -2.63 -23.75 -7.08
CA GLY A 141 -1.49 -23.97 -7.95
C GLY A 141 -1.22 -22.82 -8.92
N THR A 142 -0.34 -23.06 -9.89
CA THR A 142 0.08 -22.06 -10.88
C THR A 142 -0.91 -21.97 -12.04
N ILE A 143 -1.55 -20.81 -12.19
CA ILE A 143 -2.54 -20.53 -13.23
C ILE A 143 -1.94 -19.57 -14.24
N ILE A 144 -1.85 -20.00 -15.51
CA ILE A 144 -1.36 -19.17 -16.62
C ILE A 144 -2.56 -18.61 -17.37
N PHE A 145 -2.77 -17.29 -17.27
CA PHE A 145 -3.85 -16.59 -17.95
C PHE A 145 -3.48 -16.22 -19.38
N ASP A 146 -4.33 -16.59 -20.34
CA ASP A 146 -4.25 -16.24 -21.76
C ASP A 146 -4.85 -14.85 -22.05
N LEU A 147 -5.83 -14.40 -21.27
CA LEU A 147 -6.44 -13.06 -21.34
C LEU A 147 -6.30 -12.25 -20.02
N PRO A 148 -6.27 -10.90 -20.07
CA PRO A 148 -6.25 -10.07 -18.88
C PRO A 148 -7.48 -10.28 -17.99
N ILE A 149 -7.39 -9.89 -16.73
CA ILE A 149 -8.42 -9.98 -15.71
C ILE A 149 -8.92 -8.56 -15.37
N ASP A 150 -10.23 -8.37 -15.44
CA ASP A 150 -10.91 -7.21 -14.84
C ASP A 150 -11.49 -7.67 -13.50
N LEU A 151 -10.97 -7.12 -12.39
CA LEU A 151 -11.29 -7.61 -11.05
C LEU A 151 -12.77 -7.48 -10.71
N ASN A 152 -13.44 -6.46 -11.23
CA ASN A 152 -14.87 -6.20 -11.09
C ASN A 152 -15.39 -6.31 -9.65
N ASN A 153 -14.62 -5.79 -8.68
CA ASN A 153 -14.89 -5.87 -7.24
C ASN A 153 -15.01 -7.31 -6.70
N ALA A 154 -14.37 -8.27 -7.37
CA ALA A 154 -14.22 -9.64 -6.91
C ALA A 154 -13.05 -9.78 -5.91
N TYR A 155 -12.96 -10.97 -5.32
CA TYR A 155 -11.93 -11.37 -4.38
C TYR A 155 -11.12 -12.50 -4.98
N ILE A 156 -9.80 -12.36 -5.07
CA ILE A 156 -8.88 -13.42 -5.46
C ILE A 156 -8.03 -13.80 -4.25
N SER A 157 -7.91 -15.08 -3.97
CA SER A 157 -7.13 -15.58 -2.85
C SER A 157 -6.46 -16.92 -3.17
N GLY A 158 -5.22 -17.09 -2.75
CA GLY A 158 -4.62 -18.42 -2.56
C GLY A 158 -4.71 -18.86 -1.10
N GLN A 159 -4.11 -20.01 -0.81
CA GLN A 159 -3.85 -20.54 0.52
C GLN A 159 -2.34 -20.66 0.78
N ASP A 160 -1.56 -20.99 -0.25
CA ASP A 160 -0.10 -21.07 -0.20
C ASP A 160 0.51 -20.22 -1.33
N ALA A 161 1.00 -19.03 -0.99
CA ALA A 161 1.59 -18.12 -1.96
C ALA A 161 2.82 -18.71 -2.68
N ASN A 162 3.45 -19.77 -2.17
CA ASN A 162 4.58 -20.42 -2.85
C ASN A 162 4.13 -21.26 -4.07
N GLU A 163 2.92 -21.81 -4.02
CA GLU A 163 2.36 -22.69 -5.06
C GLU A 163 1.24 -22.02 -5.86
N ASP A 164 0.45 -21.17 -5.22
CA ASP A 164 -0.71 -20.46 -5.78
C ASP A 164 -0.25 -19.21 -6.53
N LYS A 165 -0.15 -19.33 -7.86
CA LYS A 165 0.43 -18.29 -8.71
C LYS A 165 -0.55 -17.82 -9.78
N LEU A 166 -0.59 -16.51 -9.97
CA LEU A 166 -1.19 -15.88 -11.14
C LEU A 166 -0.08 -15.49 -12.11
N VAL A 167 -0.05 -16.15 -13.25
CA VAL A 167 1.01 -15.96 -14.25
C VAL A 167 0.42 -15.45 -15.55
N ARG A 168 1.11 -14.50 -16.18
CA ARG A 168 0.87 -14.11 -17.56
C ARG A 168 2.18 -13.97 -18.32
N THR A 169 2.21 -14.47 -19.55
CA THR A 169 3.43 -14.52 -20.37
C THR A 169 3.48 -13.48 -21.49
N SER A 170 2.37 -12.78 -21.72
CA SER A 170 2.29 -11.67 -22.70
C SER A 170 1.17 -10.69 -22.35
N GLY A 171 1.43 -9.39 -22.38
CA GLY A 171 0.44 -8.35 -22.05
C GLY A 171 0.11 -8.26 -20.55
N ASN A 172 -0.85 -7.40 -20.19
CA ASN A 172 -1.15 -7.07 -18.79
C ASN A 172 -1.97 -8.17 -18.09
N LEU A 173 -1.71 -8.44 -16.81
CA LEU A 173 -2.50 -9.40 -16.05
C LEU A 173 -3.80 -8.78 -15.54
N PHE A 174 -3.74 -7.72 -14.74
CA PHE A 174 -4.93 -6.99 -14.32
C PHE A 174 -5.11 -5.75 -15.18
N ASP A 175 -6.21 -5.70 -15.93
CA ASP A 175 -6.48 -4.64 -16.91
C ASP A 175 -7.95 -4.21 -16.88
N GLY A 176 -8.21 -3.04 -16.30
CA GLY A 176 -9.57 -2.57 -16.09
C GLY A 176 -9.68 -1.29 -15.27
N ALA A 177 -10.92 -0.90 -15.01
CA ALA A 177 -11.27 0.30 -14.25
C ALA A 177 -11.81 0.01 -12.85
N THR A 178 -11.98 -1.27 -12.51
CA THR A 178 -12.61 -1.69 -11.27
C THR A 178 -11.59 -2.24 -10.28
N GLY A 179 -11.94 -2.15 -9.00
CA GLY A 179 -11.10 -2.65 -7.91
C GLY A 179 -11.44 -4.07 -7.51
N GLY A 180 -11.07 -4.43 -6.29
CA GLY A 180 -11.22 -5.78 -5.76
C GLY A 180 -10.23 -6.06 -4.64
N SER A 181 -10.13 -7.32 -4.24
CA SER A 181 -9.21 -7.76 -3.20
C SER A 181 -8.35 -8.89 -3.74
N ILE A 182 -7.03 -8.81 -3.57
CA ILE A 182 -6.08 -9.86 -3.93
C ILE A 182 -5.28 -10.22 -2.68
N ARG A 183 -5.19 -11.52 -2.37
CA ARG A 183 -4.42 -11.99 -1.23
C ARG A 183 -3.78 -13.36 -1.38
N ASN A 184 -2.73 -13.63 -0.60
CA ASN A 184 -2.13 -14.96 -0.44
C ASN A 184 -1.76 -15.64 -1.78
N VAL A 185 -1.30 -14.87 -2.76
CA VAL A 185 -0.86 -15.39 -4.06
C VAL A 185 0.50 -14.81 -4.44
N THR A 186 1.24 -15.54 -5.27
CA THR A 186 2.35 -14.95 -6.04
C THR A 186 1.86 -14.50 -7.41
N ILE A 187 2.33 -13.36 -7.89
CA ILE A 187 1.94 -12.78 -9.17
C ILE A 187 3.18 -12.55 -10.02
N GLN A 188 3.13 -13.00 -11.27
CA GLN A 188 4.23 -12.87 -12.22
C GLN A 188 3.72 -12.52 -13.62
N VAL A 189 4.25 -11.45 -14.21
CA VAL A 189 3.97 -11.07 -15.59
C VAL A 189 5.27 -10.93 -16.38
N THR A 190 5.46 -11.78 -17.38
CA THR A 190 6.62 -11.76 -18.28
C THR A 190 6.21 -11.29 -19.69
N GLY A 191 7.18 -11.12 -20.59
CA GLY A 191 6.90 -10.74 -21.99
C GLY A 191 6.49 -9.28 -22.18
N GLY A 192 6.99 -8.37 -21.33
CA GLY A 192 6.79 -6.91 -21.48
C GLY A 192 5.45 -6.38 -20.99
N GLY A 193 4.58 -7.23 -20.43
CA GLY A 193 3.33 -6.83 -19.80
C GLY A 193 3.49 -6.24 -18.39
N LYS A 194 2.39 -5.68 -17.86
CA LYS A 194 2.30 -5.18 -16.48
C LYS A 194 1.51 -6.13 -15.59
N VAL A 195 1.85 -6.18 -14.29
CA VAL A 195 0.97 -6.80 -13.28
C VAL A 195 -0.33 -6.01 -13.18
N PHE A 196 -0.23 -4.71 -12.93
CA PHE A 196 -1.38 -3.81 -12.84
C PHE A 196 -1.38 -2.79 -13.99
N ASN A 197 -2.49 -2.74 -14.71
CA ASN A 197 -2.84 -1.68 -15.64
C ASN A 197 -4.24 -1.17 -15.30
N LEU A 198 -4.36 -0.50 -14.14
CA LEU A 198 -5.65 -0.12 -13.59
C LEU A 198 -5.90 1.38 -13.71
N SER A 199 -7.05 1.75 -14.25
CA SER A 199 -7.47 3.14 -14.43
C SER A 199 -8.94 3.29 -14.01
N GLY A 200 -9.15 3.50 -12.72
CA GLY A 200 -10.47 3.56 -12.11
C GLY A 200 -10.95 4.98 -11.80
N ALA A 201 -12.00 5.04 -10.98
CA ALA A 201 -12.58 6.27 -10.48
C ALA A 201 -12.54 6.31 -8.94
N ALA A 202 -12.78 7.49 -8.36
CA ALA A 202 -12.74 7.71 -6.92
C ALA A 202 -13.76 6.87 -6.10
N THR A 203 -14.71 6.21 -6.77
CA THR A 203 -15.66 5.26 -6.16
C THR A 203 -15.12 3.84 -6.03
N GLN A 204 -13.99 3.53 -6.68
CA GLN A 204 -13.40 2.20 -6.71
C GLN A 204 -12.34 2.05 -5.61
N SER A 205 -12.19 0.83 -5.11
CA SER A 205 -11.20 0.48 -4.09
C SER A 205 -10.48 -0.80 -4.45
N ILE A 206 -9.16 -0.82 -4.32
CA ILE A 206 -8.35 -2.04 -4.48
C ILE A 206 -7.54 -2.31 -3.21
N ILE A 207 -7.55 -3.57 -2.78
CA ILE A 207 -6.78 -4.07 -1.64
C ILE A 207 -5.87 -5.19 -2.15
N ILE A 208 -4.56 -5.04 -1.93
CA ILE A 208 -3.55 -6.04 -2.25
C ILE A 208 -2.85 -6.36 -0.95
N ARG A 209 -2.93 -7.61 -0.51
CA ARG A 209 -2.37 -8.00 0.79
C ARG A 209 -1.71 -9.37 0.76
N ASP A 210 -0.75 -9.61 1.64
CA ASP A 210 -0.15 -10.93 1.84
C ASP A 210 0.30 -11.58 0.49
N THR A 211 0.87 -10.77 -0.41
CA THR A 211 1.10 -11.10 -1.82
C THR A 211 2.58 -10.95 -2.17
N VAL A 212 3.09 -11.79 -3.07
CA VAL A 212 4.43 -11.66 -3.64
C VAL A 212 4.32 -11.29 -5.11
N ILE A 213 4.97 -10.22 -5.53
CA ILE A 213 5.08 -9.82 -6.94
C ILE A 213 6.52 -10.08 -7.37
N ALA A 214 6.72 -11.12 -8.17
CA ALA A 214 8.04 -11.67 -8.44
C ALA A 214 8.33 -11.78 -9.94
N GLY A 215 9.55 -11.41 -10.34
CA GLY A 215 10.08 -11.65 -11.68
C GLY A 215 9.25 -11.04 -12.81
N SER A 216 8.57 -9.91 -12.55
CA SER A 216 7.70 -9.29 -13.53
C SER A 216 8.44 -8.25 -14.38
N SER A 217 8.10 -8.16 -15.66
CA SER A 217 8.60 -7.12 -16.57
C SER A 217 8.23 -5.71 -16.10
N SER A 218 7.08 -5.57 -15.43
CA SER A 218 6.68 -4.33 -14.75
C SER A 218 5.62 -4.62 -13.71
N VAL A 219 5.71 -4.01 -12.52
CA VAL A 219 4.58 -4.01 -11.57
C VAL A 219 3.43 -3.17 -12.12
N GLY A 220 3.72 -2.01 -12.74
CA GLY A 220 2.76 -1.29 -13.58
C GLY A 220 2.17 -0.04 -12.93
N SER A 221 0.86 0.18 -13.05
CA SER A 221 0.21 1.42 -12.63
C SER A 221 -1.20 1.23 -12.08
N ILE A 222 -1.54 2.02 -11.07
CA ILE A 222 -2.90 2.14 -10.51
C ILE A 222 -3.27 3.62 -10.49
N THR A 223 -4.36 3.98 -11.17
CA THR A 223 -4.75 5.37 -11.41
C THR A 223 -6.19 5.66 -11.01
N GLY A 224 -6.43 6.79 -10.34
CA GLY A 224 -7.77 7.36 -10.15
C GLY A 224 -8.64 6.76 -9.02
N PHE A 225 -8.13 5.77 -8.28
CA PHE A 225 -8.93 5.05 -7.27
C PHE A 225 -9.23 5.90 -6.03
N GLY A 226 -10.36 5.59 -5.38
CA GLY A 226 -10.75 6.16 -4.08
C GLY A 226 -9.89 5.66 -2.93
N LEU A 227 -9.59 4.35 -2.96
CA LEU A 227 -8.70 3.68 -2.02
C LEU A 227 -7.78 2.72 -2.77
N VAL A 228 -6.48 2.84 -2.52
CA VAL A 228 -5.50 1.80 -2.84
C VAL A 228 -4.85 1.40 -1.53
N PHE A 229 -5.03 0.15 -1.12
CA PHE A 229 -4.42 -0.37 0.10
C PHE A 229 -3.50 -1.55 -0.22
N VAL A 230 -2.19 -1.34 -0.04
CA VAL A 230 -1.15 -2.36 -0.11
C VAL A 230 -0.76 -2.73 1.31
N SER A 231 -0.84 -4.02 1.67
CA SER A 231 -0.58 -4.49 3.03
C SER A 231 0.24 -5.79 3.04
N ILE A 232 1.49 -5.75 3.46
CA ILE A 232 2.37 -6.94 3.51
C ILE A 232 2.55 -7.50 2.08
N VAL A 233 3.25 -6.73 1.24
CA VAL A 233 3.52 -7.12 -0.15
C VAL A 233 5.02 -7.10 -0.40
N GLN A 234 5.51 -8.19 -0.98
CA GLN A 234 6.91 -8.36 -1.32
C GLN A 234 7.11 -8.16 -2.81
N TYR A 235 8.16 -7.45 -3.19
CA TYR A 235 8.55 -7.21 -4.57
C TYR A 235 9.94 -7.78 -4.80
N VAL A 236 10.08 -8.74 -5.72
CA VAL A 236 11.34 -9.48 -5.92
C VAL A 236 11.67 -9.57 -7.41
N GLY A 237 12.84 -9.09 -7.82
CA GLY A 237 13.35 -9.32 -9.18
C GLY A 237 12.50 -8.69 -10.30
N ASN A 238 11.71 -7.65 -10.01
CA ASN A 238 10.92 -6.97 -11.03
C ASN A 238 11.78 -5.97 -11.81
N THR A 239 11.57 -5.85 -13.13
CA THR A 239 12.38 -4.95 -13.97
C THR A 239 12.03 -3.48 -13.73
N THR A 240 10.75 -3.17 -13.51
CA THR A 240 10.27 -1.84 -13.08
C THR A 240 9.20 -1.99 -12.02
N GLY A 241 9.07 -0.98 -11.16
CA GLY A 241 8.10 -0.97 -10.08
C GLY A 241 6.73 -0.42 -10.47
N ILE A 242 6.08 0.23 -9.50
CA ILE A 242 4.68 0.66 -9.57
C ILE A 242 4.54 2.19 -9.59
N VAL A 243 3.63 2.69 -10.42
CA VAL A 243 3.18 4.08 -10.43
C VAL A 243 1.79 4.17 -9.80
N TYR A 244 1.68 4.96 -8.74
CA TYR A 244 0.40 5.41 -8.21
C TYR A 244 0.11 6.80 -8.79
N ASP A 245 -1.05 6.95 -9.42
CA ASP A 245 -1.46 8.21 -10.05
C ASP A 245 -2.85 8.64 -9.56
N SER A 246 -2.92 9.85 -9.00
CA SER A 246 -4.20 10.49 -8.67
C SER A 246 -5.11 9.65 -7.78
N ILE A 247 -4.59 9.19 -6.63
CA ILE A 247 -5.32 8.31 -5.70
C ILE A 247 -5.87 9.11 -4.52
N SER A 248 -7.17 8.99 -4.24
CA SER A 248 -7.79 9.77 -3.15
C SER A 248 -7.22 9.39 -1.77
N LYS A 249 -7.04 8.09 -1.49
CA LYS A 249 -6.38 7.58 -0.27
C LYS A 249 -5.44 6.44 -0.65
N LEU A 250 -4.14 6.67 -0.52
CA LEU A 250 -3.11 5.66 -0.75
C LEU A 250 -2.54 5.19 0.59
N LEU A 251 -2.71 3.91 0.90
CA LEU A 251 -2.16 3.26 2.08
C LEU A 251 -1.17 2.18 1.64
N ILE A 252 0.09 2.33 2.00
CA ILE A 252 1.15 1.34 1.77
C ILE A 252 1.68 0.92 3.13
N SER A 253 1.31 -0.28 3.58
CA SER A 253 1.74 -0.87 4.84
C SER A 253 2.64 -2.07 4.57
N ASN A 254 3.86 -2.06 5.11
CA ASN A 254 4.79 -3.19 5.07
C ASN A 254 5.09 -3.67 3.64
N ALA A 255 5.35 -2.75 2.71
CA ALA A 255 5.90 -3.08 1.40
C ALA A 255 7.41 -3.40 1.54
N ALA A 256 7.85 -4.52 0.96
CA ALA A 256 9.23 -5.00 1.02
C ALA A 256 9.82 -5.07 -0.39
N TRP A 257 10.70 -4.14 -0.72
CA TRP A 257 11.42 -4.10 -1.99
C TRP A 257 12.85 -4.61 -1.80
N PHE A 258 13.16 -5.74 -2.43
CA PHE A 258 14.49 -6.36 -2.39
C PHE A 258 15.46 -5.74 -3.41
N SER A 259 16.77 -5.85 -3.15
CA SER A 259 17.85 -5.27 -3.96
C SER A 259 17.86 -5.66 -5.44
N ASN A 260 17.27 -6.80 -5.79
CA ASN A 260 17.24 -7.31 -7.16
C ASN A 260 16.11 -6.72 -8.03
N ASN A 261 15.30 -5.80 -7.50
CA ASN A 261 14.38 -5.02 -8.33
C ASN A 261 15.13 -3.90 -9.07
N GLY A 262 14.71 -3.62 -10.30
CA GLY A 262 15.23 -2.54 -11.14
C GLY A 262 14.30 -1.32 -11.24
N GLY A 263 14.79 -0.28 -11.91
CA GLY A 263 14.03 0.94 -12.20
C GLY A 263 13.59 1.71 -10.95
N THR A 264 12.42 2.33 -11.03
CA THR A 264 11.78 3.00 -9.89
C THR A 264 10.81 2.04 -9.22
N TYR A 265 11.01 1.78 -7.92
CA TYR A 265 10.21 0.84 -7.13
C TYR A 265 8.79 1.38 -6.92
N GLU A 266 8.67 2.59 -6.40
CA GLU A 266 7.39 3.26 -6.18
C GLU A 266 7.46 4.70 -6.67
N LYS A 267 6.51 5.11 -7.52
CA LYS A 267 6.37 6.48 -8.01
C LYS A 267 5.01 7.05 -7.68
N LEU A 268 4.98 8.30 -7.23
CA LEU A 268 3.77 9.09 -7.03
C LEU A 268 3.67 10.22 -8.06
N GLN A 269 2.55 10.31 -8.75
CA GLN A 269 2.24 11.43 -9.65
C GLN A 269 0.76 11.80 -9.58
N GLY A 270 0.40 12.98 -10.09
CA GLY A 270 -0.98 13.47 -10.03
C GLY A 270 -1.38 13.98 -8.64
N THR A 271 -2.63 13.76 -8.25
CA THR A 271 -3.23 14.38 -7.05
C THR A 271 -3.69 13.37 -6.00
N PHE A 272 -3.26 13.55 -4.76
CA PHE A 272 -3.61 12.67 -3.65
C PHE A 272 -4.37 13.42 -2.55
N GLY A 273 -5.43 12.81 -2.04
CA GLY A 273 -6.10 13.28 -0.83
C GLY A 273 -5.29 12.96 0.43
N LEU A 274 -4.75 11.75 0.50
CA LEU A 274 -3.91 11.25 1.59
C LEU A 274 -2.91 10.24 1.06
N VAL A 275 -1.68 10.29 1.58
CA VAL A 275 -0.66 9.26 1.34
C VAL A 275 -0.10 8.78 2.68
N GLN A 276 -0.14 7.48 2.92
CA GLN A 276 0.57 6.84 4.02
C GLN A 276 1.49 5.75 3.45
N LYS A 277 2.78 5.84 3.78
CA LYS A 277 3.72 4.72 3.67
C LYS A 277 4.25 4.38 5.06
N GLN A 278 3.99 3.17 5.53
CA GLN A 278 4.36 2.76 6.88
C GLN A 278 5.00 1.37 6.87
N GLY A 279 6.14 1.25 7.56
CA GLY A 279 6.84 -0.02 7.76
C GLY A 279 7.42 -0.62 6.48
N GLY A 280 7.99 -1.82 6.61
CA GLY A 280 8.68 -2.50 5.52
C GLY A 280 10.05 -1.89 5.20
N PHE A 281 10.59 -2.22 4.04
CA PHE A 281 11.91 -1.76 3.62
C PHE A 281 11.99 -1.54 2.11
N SER A 282 12.94 -0.70 1.72
CA SER A 282 13.35 -0.47 0.34
C SER A 282 14.86 -0.63 0.26
N GLU A 283 15.30 -1.81 -0.17
CA GLU A 283 16.70 -2.11 -0.42
C GLU A 283 17.04 -1.69 -1.85
N VAL A 284 17.60 -0.48 -2.01
CA VAL A 284 17.87 0.13 -3.31
C VAL A 284 19.32 -0.11 -3.71
N SER A 285 19.53 -0.64 -4.92
CA SER A 285 20.86 -0.95 -5.43
C SER A 285 21.12 -0.29 -6.79
N GLY A 286 22.39 0.02 -7.06
CA GLY A 286 22.84 0.45 -8.39
C GLY A 286 22.19 1.76 -8.85
N ALA A 287 21.48 1.70 -9.97
CA ALA A 287 20.80 2.83 -10.61
C ALA A 287 19.30 2.93 -10.23
N ALA A 288 18.80 2.05 -9.35
CA ALA A 288 17.40 2.03 -8.97
C ALA A 288 16.97 3.27 -8.15
N ILE A 289 15.68 3.56 -8.15
CA ILE A 289 15.07 4.60 -7.33
C ILE A 289 14.07 3.94 -6.38
N GLY A 290 14.27 4.10 -5.07
CA GLY A 290 13.41 3.49 -4.06
C GLY A 290 12.02 4.12 -3.98
N PHE A 291 11.95 5.46 -4.02
CA PHE A 291 10.69 6.19 -3.99
C PHE A 291 10.81 7.48 -4.81
N ASP A 292 9.87 7.74 -5.71
CA ASP A 292 9.94 8.88 -6.63
C ASP A 292 8.74 9.80 -6.49
N VAL A 293 9.02 11.05 -6.13
CA VAL A 293 8.08 12.17 -6.03
C VAL A 293 8.55 13.37 -6.87
N SER A 294 9.51 13.17 -7.76
CA SER A 294 10.11 14.24 -8.58
C SER A 294 9.14 14.88 -9.58
N SER A 295 8.03 14.19 -9.89
CA SER A 295 6.88 14.72 -10.64
C SER A 295 6.06 15.77 -9.88
N ASN A 296 6.44 16.10 -8.64
CA ASN A 296 5.76 17.06 -7.77
C ASN A 296 4.26 16.73 -7.57
N PRO A 297 3.90 15.54 -7.07
CA PRO A 297 2.50 15.19 -6.85
C PRO A 297 1.84 16.17 -5.87
N THR A 298 0.61 16.56 -6.17
CA THR A 298 -0.19 17.46 -5.33
C THR A 298 -0.79 16.66 -4.18
N ILE A 299 -0.49 17.06 -2.94
CA ILE A 299 -1.13 16.50 -1.74
C ILE A 299 -2.15 17.52 -1.25
N THR A 300 -3.44 17.17 -1.19
CA THR A 300 -4.48 18.08 -0.72
C THR A 300 -4.76 17.96 0.78
N GLY A 301 -4.56 16.76 1.36
CA GLY A 301 -4.61 16.52 2.80
C GLY A 301 -3.24 16.52 3.45
N ASP A 302 -2.81 15.36 3.95
CA ASP A 302 -1.51 15.13 4.60
C ASP A 302 -0.85 13.87 4.01
N ALA A 303 0.49 13.86 4.02
CA ALA A 303 1.28 12.70 3.64
C ALA A 303 2.23 12.28 4.78
N VAL A 304 2.36 10.98 4.99
CA VAL A 304 3.21 10.42 6.04
C VAL A 304 4.06 9.26 5.52
N MET A 305 5.34 9.25 5.90
CA MET A 305 6.26 8.14 5.69
C MET A 305 6.97 7.78 6.98
N GLU A 306 6.59 6.68 7.60
CA GLU A 306 7.11 6.29 8.91
C GLU A 306 7.63 4.85 8.96
N THR A 307 8.75 4.67 9.65
CA THR A 307 9.35 3.34 9.95
C THR A 307 9.71 2.52 8.72
N VAL A 308 9.82 3.15 7.55
CA VAL A 308 10.38 2.53 6.35
C VAL A 308 11.90 2.52 6.48
N VAL A 309 12.53 1.40 6.18
CA VAL A 309 13.99 1.30 6.14
C VAL A 309 14.46 1.43 4.69
N PHE A 310 15.13 2.53 4.36
CA PHE A 310 15.90 2.64 3.11
C PHE A 310 17.32 2.13 3.36
N THR A 311 17.78 1.20 2.54
CA THR A 311 19.09 0.57 2.65
C THR A 311 19.59 0.15 1.27
N GLY A 312 20.74 -0.52 1.18
CA GLY A 312 21.37 -0.95 -0.06
C GLY A 312 22.42 0.04 -0.59
N THR A 313 23.21 -0.39 -1.56
CA THR A 313 24.32 0.42 -2.11
C THR A 313 23.89 1.11 -3.40
N VAL A 314 23.68 2.42 -3.31
CA VAL A 314 23.29 3.28 -4.43
C VAL A 314 24.53 3.81 -5.15
N THR A 315 24.52 3.81 -6.48
CA THR A 315 25.61 4.38 -7.31
C THR A 315 25.15 5.64 -8.03
N THR A 316 24.32 5.49 -9.07
CA THR A 316 23.66 6.60 -9.78
C THR A 316 22.18 6.72 -9.44
N GLY A 317 21.63 5.75 -8.69
CA GLY A 317 20.25 5.73 -8.22
C GLY A 317 19.99 6.68 -7.06
N LYS A 318 18.84 6.53 -6.40
CA LYS A 318 18.49 7.31 -5.19
C LYS A 318 17.57 6.50 -4.26
N TYR A 319 17.74 6.65 -2.94
CA TYR A 319 16.71 6.17 -2.01
C TYR A 319 15.38 6.87 -2.23
N VAL A 320 15.41 8.20 -2.34
CA VAL A 320 14.26 9.03 -2.71
C VAL A 320 14.68 9.97 -3.83
N ASN A 321 13.93 9.96 -4.93
CA ASN A 321 14.00 11.01 -5.93
C ASN A 321 12.98 12.09 -5.56
N GLY A 322 13.44 13.07 -4.80
CA GLY A 322 12.62 14.09 -4.15
C GLY A 322 11.91 15.06 -5.09
N TYR A 323 10.99 15.84 -4.52
CA TYR A 323 10.30 16.96 -5.18
C TYR A 323 11.33 17.91 -5.79
N THR A 324 11.06 18.36 -7.02
CA THR A 324 11.88 19.35 -7.72
C THR A 324 11.43 20.79 -7.45
N VAL A 325 10.23 20.97 -6.91
CA VAL A 325 9.67 22.27 -6.51
C VAL A 325 9.04 22.16 -5.11
N GLY A 326 9.29 23.16 -4.25
CA GLY A 326 8.70 23.26 -2.92
C GLY A 326 9.31 22.35 -1.86
N SER A 327 10.36 21.60 -2.20
CA SER A 327 11.25 20.93 -1.24
C SER A 327 12.22 21.91 -0.59
N TYR A 328 12.88 21.46 0.48
CA TYR A 328 13.90 22.23 1.20
C TYR A 328 15.30 21.73 0.81
N SER A 329 16.30 22.61 0.83
CA SER A 329 17.68 22.26 0.45
C SER A 329 18.22 21.09 1.28
N GLY A 330 18.64 20.00 0.62
CA GLY A 330 19.12 18.78 1.29
C GLY A 330 18.03 17.80 1.73
N TYR A 331 16.76 18.08 1.40
CA TYR A 331 15.59 17.30 1.78
C TYR A 331 14.76 16.90 0.55
N ASN A 332 13.90 15.90 0.69
CA ASN A 332 13.24 15.26 -0.44
C ASN A 332 11.78 15.67 -0.61
N PHE A 333 11.11 16.12 0.45
CA PHE A 333 9.67 16.34 0.47
C PHE A 333 9.30 17.81 0.75
N ASN A 334 8.08 18.18 0.37
CA ASN A 334 7.52 19.50 0.63
C ASN A 334 6.83 19.58 2.02
N GLY A 335 6.21 20.71 2.33
CA GLY A 335 5.56 20.97 3.61
C GLY A 335 4.36 20.06 3.98
N PHE A 336 3.85 19.24 3.06
CA PHE A 336 2.72 18.33 3.31
C PHE A 336 3.14 16.99 3.92
N TRP A 337 4.44 16.69 3.91
CA TRP A 337 4.97 15.42 4.39
C TRP A 337 5.46 15.48 5.84
N THR A 338 5.23 14.40 6.57
CA THR A 338 5.94 14.03 7.80
C THR A 338 6.67 12.72 7.56
N VAL A 339 7.99 12.71 7.72
CA VAL A 339 8.89 11.62 7.37
C VAL A 339 9.78 11.30 8.56
N ARG A 340 9.74 10.04 8.98
CA ARG A 340 10.59 9.46 10.01
C ARG A 340 11.00 8.06 9.60
N SER A 341 12.09 7.98 8.84
CA SER A 341 12.54 6.74 8.18
C SER A 341 14.06 6.63 8.23
N THR A 342 14.57 5.41 8.29
CA THR A 342 16.03 5.18 8.30
C THR A 342 16.58 5.23 6.87
N GLY A 343 17.80 5.75 6.70
CA GLY A 343 18.46 5.87 5.39
C GLY A 343 18.20 7.19 4.66
N ILE A 344 17.23 7.99 5.13
CA ILE A 344 16.94 9.33 4.59
C ILE A 344 16.78 10.34 5.75
N PRO A 345 16.88 11.66 5.48
CA PRO A 345 16.63 12.67 6.50
C PRO A 345 15.22 12.56 7.10
N ASN A 346 15.09 12.89 8.38
CA ASN A 346 13.77 13.11 8.98
C ASN A 346 13.23 14.46 8.51
N GLU A 347 11.96 14.50 8.09
CA GLU A 347 11.35 15.67 7.47
C GLU A 347 9.99 15.97 8.09
N GLY A 348 9.83 17.10 8.76
CA GLY A 348 8.54 17.52 9.30
C GLY A 348 8.65 18.83 10.06
N ASP A 349 7.53 19.46 10.37
CA ASP A 349 7.52 20.74 11.11
C ASP A 349 8.23 20.62 12.46
N SER A 350 8.10 19.47 13.14
CA SER A 350 8.78 19.17 14.42
C SER A 350 10.31 19.14 14.34
N PHE A 351 10.89 19.02 13.14
CA PHE A 351 12.33 19.03 12.92
C PHE A 351 12.84 20.37 12.38
N ALA A 352 11.96 21.35 12.18
CA ALA A 352 12.33 22.65 11.63
C ALA A 352 13.38 23.35 12.50
N THR A 353 14.43 23.85 11.87
CA THR A 353 15.55 24.48 12.57
C THR A 353 16.22 25.52 11.69
N GLY A 354 16.82 26.53 12.32
CA GLY A 354 17.58 27.53 11.62
C GLY A 354 18.58 28.20 12.53
N ASN A 355 19.75 28.52 11.99
CA ASN A 355 20.77 29.30 12.65
C ASN A 355 21.22 30.45 11.75
N LEU A 356 21.53 31.58 12.36
CA LEU A 356 21.94 32.78 11.67
C LEU A 356 22.94 33.53 12.54
N TYR A 357 24.05 34.00 11.99
CA TYR A 357 25.11 34.66 12.74
C TYR A 357 25.69 35.86 12.00
N LEU A 358 26.19 36.84 12.73
CA LEU A 358 26.82 38.04 12.18
C LEU A 358 28.03 37.64 11.33
N ASP A 359 28.06 38.10 10.08
CA ASP A 359 29.24 38.00 9.24
C ASP A 359 30.34 38.93 9.78
N ARG A 360 31.44 38.34 10.22
CA ARG A 360 32.58 39.08 10.79
C ARG A 360 33.62 39.50 9.76
N VAL A 361 33.45 39.10 8.50
CA VAL A 361 34.30 39.54 7.39
C VAL A 361 33.94 40.95 6.96
N VAL A 362 32.67 41.35 7.15
CA VAL A 362 32.22 42.73 6.93
C VAL A 362 32.47 43.61 8.17
N ALA A 363 32.39 44.92 7.98
CA ALA A 363 32.56 45.89 9.07
C ALA A 363 31.53 45.64 10.19
N SER A 364 32.01 45.67 11.45
CA SER A 364 31.15 45.52 12.63
C SER A 364 30.03 46.57 12.62
N PRO A 365 28.76 46.15 12.71
CA PRO A 365 27.65 47.07 12.58
C PRO A 365 27.46 47.85 13.88
N THR A 366 27.08 49.11 13.74
CA THR A 366 26.83 50.02 14.86
C THR A 366 25.37 50.42 14.93
N ILE A 367 24.83 50.63 16.13
CA ILE A 367 23.49 51.21 16.31
C ILE A 367 23.51 52.33 17.34
N SER A 368 22.78 53.41 17.07
CA SER A 368 22.57 54.50 18.02
C SER A 368 21.15 54.45 18.60
N LEU A 369 21.01 54.21 19.91
CA LEU A 369 19.72 54.15 20.59
C LEU A 369 19.34 55.54 21.13
N VAL A 370 18.87 56.43 20.25
CA VAL A 370 18.72 57.87 20.54
C VAL A 370 17.51 58.20 21.43
N ASN A 371 16.46 57.39 21.39
CA ASN A 371 15.24 57.59 22.18
C ASN A 371 15.10 56.50 23.24
N THR A 372 14.70 56.87 24.45
CA THR A 372 14.30 55.89 25.47
C THR A 372 13.00 55.22 25.05
N ASN A 373 12.83 53.96 25.43
CA ASN A 373 11.64 53.16 25.18
C ASN A 373 11.25 52.98 23.70
N THR A 374 12.20 53.17 22.79
CA THR A 374 12.04 52.90 21.35
C THR A 374 12.75 51.60 20.99
N ALA A 375 12.08 50.73 20.24
CA ALA A 375 12.61 49.47 19.77
C ALA A 375 13.46 49.69 18.51
N TYR A 376 14.69 49.18 18.50
CA TYR A 376 15.57 49.21 17.35
C TYR A 376 16.01 47.81 16.96
N LYS A 377 15.90 47.47 15.68
CA LYS A 377 16.38 46.18 15.16
C LYS A 377 17.90 46.10 15.28
N VAL A 378 18.42 45.00 15.82
CA VAL A 378 19.89 44.77 15.86
C VAL A 378 20.42 44.73 14.42
N PRO A 379 21.47 45.53 14.09
CA PRO A 379 21.94 45.68 12.71
C PRO A 379 22.95 44.60 12.32
N GLY A 380 23.34 44.56 11.04
CA GLY A 380 24.46 43.73 10.55
C GLY A 380 24.09 42.78 9.43
N THR A 381 25.07 42.46 8.58
CA THR A 381 24.95 41.39 7.59
C THR A 381 25.13 40.05 8.27
N THR A 382 24.26 39.09 7.98
CA THR A 382 24.26 37.78 8.64
C THR A 382 24.34 36.64 7.65
N ILE A 383 24.99 35.56 8.07
CA ILE A 383 25.08 34.30 7.33
C ILE A 383 24.14 33.29 7.98
N SER A 384 23.39 32.58 7.14
CA SER A 384 22.43 31.57 7.57
C SER A 384 22.98 30.17 7.35
N THR A 385 22.74 29.26 8.30
CA THR A 385 23.21 27.88 8.25
C THR A 385 22.24 26.95 8.95
N ASN A 386 22.32 25.65 8.64
CA ASN A 386 21.45 24.61 9.21
C ASN A 386 19.96 24.96 9.09
N LEU A 387 19.53 25.44 7.93
CA LEU A 387 18.13 25.78 7.67
C LEU A 387 17.36 24.54 7.23
N TYR A 388 16.27 24.22 7.94
CA TYR A 388 15.26 23.29 7.50
C TYR A 388 13.87 23.82 7.85
N ARG A 389 13.00 23.94 6.83
CA ARG A 389 11.73 24.69 6.89
C ARG A 389 11.87 26.09 7.50
N MET A 390 13.01 26.72 7.24
CA MET A 390 13.35 28.07 7.66
C MET A 390 13.98 28.82 6.49
N ASP A 391 13.74 30.12 6.43
CA ASP A 391 14.49 31.06 5.59
C ASP A 391 15.26 32.05 6.47
N GLY A 392 16.46 32.39 6.01
CA GLY A 392 17.34 33.36 6.66
C GLY A 392 17.97 34.31 5.63
N ALA A 393 17.30 34.57 4.50
CA ALA A 393 17.85 35.42 3.45
C ALA A 393 17.92 36.90 3.87
N THR A 394 17.06 37.32 4.80
CA THR A 394 17.06 38.69 5.35
C THR A 394 17.90 38.76 6.61
N ASN A 395 18.71 39.81 6.72
CA ASN A 395 19.58 40.03 7.87
C ASN A 395 18.80 40.13 9.20
N ASN A 396 19.33 39.47 10.25
CA ASN A 396 18.70 39.40 11.57
C ASN A 396 17.21 39.03 11.48
N ARG A 397 16.89 38.05 10.64
CA ARG A 397 15.53 37.54 10.46
C ARG A 397 15.56 36.06 10.17
N LEU A 398 14.85 35.28 10.98
CA LEU A 398 14.53 33.88 10.67
C LEU A 398 13.03 33.76 10.42
N VAL A 399 12.66 33.30 9.22
CA VAL A 399 11.28 33.09 8.78
C VAL A 399 10.95 31.60 8.87
N TYR A 400 9.80 31.26 9.44
CA TYR A 400 9.32 29.89 9.46
C TYR A 400 8.57 29.55 8.17
N LEU A 401 9.01 28.51 7.47
CA LEU A 401 8.43 28.04 6.20
C LEU A 401 7.61 26.76 6.35
N GLY A 402 7.52 26.18 7.56
CA GLY A 402 6.73 24.97 7.80
C GLY A 402 5.22 25.22 7.71
N ARG A 403 4.45 24.14 7.61
CA ARG A 403 3.03 24.22 7.24
C ARG A 403 2.13 24.48 8.44
N LYS A 404 2.31 23.70 9.51
CA LYS A 404 1.53 23.81 10.75
C LYS A 404 2.24 24.75 11.73
N PRO A 405 1.52 25.60 12.48
CA PRO A 405 2.15 26.44 13.49
C PRO A 405 2.94 25.59 14.50
N ARG A 406 4.11 26.08 14.89
CA ARG A 406 5.00 25.40 15.82
C ARG A 406 5.58 26.36 16.83
N THR A 407 5.73 25.87 18.05
CA THR A 407 6.48 26.54 19.12
C THR A 407 7.95 26.16 19.05
N PHE A 408 8.81 27.18 19.04
CA PHE A 408 10.26 27.07 18.98
C PHE A 408 10.90 27.56 20.27
N THR A 409 12.02 26.95 20.62
CA THR A 409 12.96 27.57 21.56
C THR A 409 13.92 28.43 20.75
N MET A 410 13.97 29.72 21.08
CA MET A 410 14.86 30.68 20.45
C MET A 410 15.93 31.13 21.44
N THR A 411 17.15 31.19 20.94
CA THR A 411 18.30 31.68 21.70
C THR A 411 19.14 32.57 20.80
N ALA A 412 19.69 33.63 21.37
CA ALA A 412 20.71 34.44 20.76
C ALA A 412 21.85 34.65 21.74
N SER A 413 23.09 34.63 21.27
CA SER A 413 24.22 35.12 22.05
C SER A 413 24.70 36.41 21.40
N VAL A 414 24.78 37.47 22.17
CA VAL A 414 25.10 38.81 21.70
C VAL A 414 26.36 39.27 22.39
N SER A 415 27.29 39.84 21.62
CA SER A 415 28.48 40.52 22.11
C SER A 415 28.56 41.91 21.49
N PHE A 416 28.56 42.94 22.33
CA PHE A 416 28.67 44.33 21.89
C PHE A 416 29.66 45.10 22.75
N GLU A 417 30.16 46.20 22.19
CA GLU A 417 31.00 47.17 22.88
C GLU A 417 30.25 48.49 23.03
N GLY A 418 30.19 48.97 24.27
CA GLY A 418 29.54 50.23 24.63
C GLY A 418 30.44 51.44 24.44
N GLY A 419 29.85 52.55 23.96
CA GLY A 419 30.50 53.88 23.98
C GLY A 419 30.68 54.46 25.40
N ILE A 420 31.08 55.73 25.49
CA ILE A 420 31.33 56.44 26.76
C ILE A 420 30.02 56.70 27.53
N GLY A 421 30.02 56.51 28.86
CA GLY A 421 28.87 56.73 29.77
C GLY A 421 28.13 55.46 30.19
N SER A 422 27.06 55.57 31.00
CA SER A 422 26.22 54.46 31.50
C SER A 422 24.78 54.51 30.98
N ALA A 423 24.20 53.35 30.65
CA ALA A 423 22.80 53.23 30.18
C ALA A 423 22.26 51.81 30.40
N ASP A 424 20.97 51.73 30.72
CA ASP A 424 20.23 50.48 30.89
C ASP A 424 19.64 50.06 29.55
N LEU A 425 19.94 48.83 29.14
CA LEU A 425 19.54 48.25 27.87
C LEU A 425 18.66 47.03 28.07
N LEU A 426 17.79 46.83 27.09
CA LEU A 426 16.89 45.70 27.02
C LEU A 426 17.02 45.06 25.65
N PHE A 427 17.32 43.77 25.61
CA PHE A 427 17.34 42.97 24.38
C PHE A 427 16.24 41.92 24.42
N TYR A 428 15.56 41.72 23.30
CA TYR A 428 14.44 40.79 23.19
C TYR A 428 14.19 40.41 21.74
N PHE A 429 13.46 39.31 21.55
CA PHE A 429 12.92 38.93 20.26
C PHE A 429 11.61 39.67 19.97
N VAL A 430 11.43 40.04 18.70
CA VAL A 430 10.15 40.54 18.17
C VAL A 430 9.66 39.55 17.13
N LYS A 431 8.41 39.09 17.31
CA LYS A 431 7.69 38.29 16.32
C LYS A 431 6.94 39.21 15.37
N PHE A 432 6.97 38.88 14.08
CA PHE A 432 6.24 39.59 13.04
C PHE A 432 5.32 38.64 12.28
N ALA A 433 4.15 39.15 11.88
CA ALA A 433 3.33 38.52 10.86
C ALA A 433 4.08 38.49 9.51
N SER A 434 3.65 37.63 8.58
CA SER A 434 4.30 37.49 7.26
C SER A 434 4.38 38.80 6.46
N GLY A 435 3.39 39.69 6.60
CA GLY A 435 3.39 41.02 6.00
C GLY A 435 4.17 42.10 6.76
N GLY A 436 4.87 41.74 7.85
CA GLY A 436 5.62 42.66 8.71
C GLY A 436 4.78 43.43 9.74
N THR A 437 3.46 43.38 9.64
CA THR A 437 2.54 43.90 10.66
C THR A 437 1.33 42.99 10.77
N PRO A 438 0.73 42.79 11.96
CA PRO A 438 1.19 43.26 13.27
C PRO A 438 2.48 42.57 13.74
N TYR A 439 3.11 43.14 14.76
CA TYR A 439 4.24 42.52 15.45
C TYR A 439 3.93 42.41 16.95
N THR A 440 4.64 41.52 17.63
CA THR A 440 4.45 41.27 19.05
C THR A 440 5.81 41.14 19.72
N PHE A 441 6.00 41.92 20.79
CA PHE A 441 7.15 41.81 21.66
C PHE A 441 7.08 40.49 22.44
N ILE A 442 8.16 39.72 22.39
CA ILE A 442 8.25 38.48 23.17
C ILE A 442 8.82 38.84 24.53
N THR A 443 7.96 39.31 25.42
CA THR A 443 8.34 39.77 26.77
C THR A 443 9.04 38.68 27.59
N SER A 444 8.72 37.40 27.34
CA SER A 444 9.41 36.26 27.94
C SER A 444 10.88 36.09 27.53
N SER A 445 11.34 36.85 26.52
CA SER A 445 12.73 36.86 26.06
C SER A 445 13.56 38.05 26.54
N GLU A 446 12.96 38.95 27.32
CA GLU A 446 13.61 40.17 27.79
C GLU A 446 14.88 39.87 28.60
N THR A 447 15.98 40.48 28.17
CA THR A 447 17.27 40.41 28.84
C THR A 447 17.76 41.82 29.12
N PHE A 448 17.89 42.15 30.40
CA PHE A 448 18.36 43.46 30.88
C PHE A 448 19.87 43.44 31.05
N ILE A 449 20.54 44.50 30.58
CA ILE A 449 21.97 44.67 30.76
C ILE A 449 22.33 46.14 30.91
N ASP A 450 23.29 46.45 31.78
CA ASP A 450 23.86 47.77 31.93
C ASP A 450 25.07 47.91 30.99
N SER A 451 25.21 49.05 30.31
CA SER A 451 26.40 49.31 29.48
C SER A 451 27.37 50.22 30.21
N ASN A 452 28.58 49.72 30.49
CA ASN A 452 29.69 50.49 31.08
C ASN A 452 30.69 50.94 30.01
N THR A 453 31.49 51.97 30.32
CA THR A 453 32.36 52.64 29.33
C THR A 453 33.42 51.68 28.76
N ALA A 454 33.47 51.56 27.42
CA ALA A 454 34.52 50.91 26.64
C ALA A 454 34.78 49.41 26.91
N ASN A 455 33.81 48.71 27.54
CA ASN A 455 33.92 47.27 27.77
C ASN A 455 33.10 46.48 26.75
N VAL A 456 33.63 45.31 26.36
CA VAL A 456 32.88 44.31 25.60
C VAL A 456 32.05 43.48 26.59
N GLN A 457 30.75 43.41 26.35
CA GLN A 457 29.82 42.61 27.14
C GLN A 457 29.23 41.51 26.28
N SER A 458 29.02 40.33 26.88
CA SER A 458 28.40 39.19 26.21
C SER A 458 27.34 38.55 27.08
N PHE A 459 26.19 38.26 26.49
CA PHE A 459 25.03 37.70 27.19
C PHE A 459 24.17 36.89 26.22
N SER A 460 23.22 36.14 26.78
CA SER A 460 22.24 35.37 26.01
C SER A 460 20.85 35.97 26.14
N VAL A 461 20.12 35.99 25.02
CA VAL A 461 18.68 36.29 24.97
C VAL A 461 17.97 34.98 24.63
N SER A 462 16.97 34.58 25.41
CA SER A 462 16.28 33.30 25.19
C SER A 462 14.79 33.41 25.45
N GLY A 463 13.98 32.76 24.62
CA GLY A 463 12.54 32.71 24.83
C GLY A 463 11.86 31.63 24.00
N THR A 464 10.56 31.48 24.21
CA THR A 464 9.72 30.50 23.52
C THR A 464 8.72 31.23 22.63
N ILE A 465 8.69 30.90 21.34
CA ILE A 465 7.91 31.66 20.34
C ILE A 465 7.15 30.69 19.44
N THR A 466 5.85 30.90 19.27
CA THR A 466 5.02 30.17 18.30
C THR A 466 4.96 30.93 16.98
N LEU A 467 5.35 30.28 15.89
CA LEU A 467 5.30 30.83 14.53
C LEU A 467 4.38 29.99 13.64
N ALA A 468 3.55 30.67 12.87
CA ALA A 468 2.82 30.16 11.72
C ALA A 468 3.65 30.38 10.43
N ASN A 469 3.22 29.74 9.34
CA ASN A 469 3.91 29.86 8.05
C ASN A 469 4.09 31.32 7.64
N GLY A 470 5.32 31.69 7.25
CA GLY A 470 5.69 33.02 6.81
C GLY A 470 5.92 34.03 7.95
N GLU A 471 5.54 33.71 9.19
CA GLU A 471 5.90 34.54 10.35
C GLU A 471 7.39 34.43 10.64
N TYR A 472 7.95 35.50 11.21
CA TYR A 472 9.40 35.59 11.42
C TYR A 472 9.75 36.27 12.73
N VAL A 473 10.99 36.06 13.15
CA VAL A 473 11.54 36.64 14.37
C VAL A 473 12.82 37.40 14.06
N GLU A 474 13.00 38.50 14.76
CA GLU A 474 14.18 39.36 14.69
C GLU A 474 14.62 39.74 16.12
N LEU A 475 15.91 40.00 16.31
CA LEU A 475 16.45 40.49 17.57
C LEU A 475 16.41 42.03 17.61
N TYR A 476 15.88 42.57 18.70
CA TYR A 476 15.76 44.01 18.93
C TYR A 476 16.48 44.43 20.22
N ALA A 477 16.84 45.70 20.26
CA ALA A 477 17.42 46.39 21.40
C ALA A 477 16.66 47.67 21.71
N GLN A 478 16.58 48.02 22.99
CA GLN A 478 15.93 49.22 23.48
C GLN A 478 16.76 49.82 24.61
N ARG A 479 16.82 51.15 24.66
CA ARG A 479 17.38 51.88 25.80
C ARG A 479 16.26 52.25 26.75
N LEU A 480 16.41 51.91 28.02
CA LEU A 480 15.43 52.22 29.06
C LEU A 480 15.74 53.54 29.77
N ASN A 481 17.03 53.80 30.03
CA ASN A 481 17.51 54.98 30.74
C ASN A 481 18.96 55.33 30.34
N GLY A 482 19.50 56.43 30.86
CA GLY A 482 20.89 56.86 30.68
C GLY A 482 21.13 57.73 29.44
N THR A 483 22.40 57.98 29.11
CA THR A 483 22.80 58.87 27.99
C THR A 483 22.64 58.21 26.62
N ASN A 484 22.54 59.01 25.55
CA ASN A 484 22.46 58.50 24.19
C ASN A 484 23.76 57.77 23.85
N LYS A 485 23.67 56.58 23.23
CA LYS A 485 24.83 55.72 22.98
C LYS A 485 24.81 55.07 21.61
N THR A 486 26.00 54.97 21.03
CA THR A 486 26.29 54.11 19.89
C THR A 486 26.96 52.83 20.38
N PHE A 487 26.42 51.69 19.99
CA PHE A 487 26.92 50.36 20.33
C PHE A 487 27.49 49.70 19.08
N THR A 488 28.66 49.06 19.21
CA THR A 488 29.27 48.27 18.12
C THR A 488 29.09 46.80 18.40
N PHE A 489 28.42 46.05 17.53
CA PHE A 489 28.28 44.61 17.71
C PHE A 489 29.54 43.88 17.24
N ARG A 490 30.17 43.14 18.15
CA ARG A 490 31.36 42.32 17.87
C ARG A 490 30.95 40.95 17.30
N SER A 491 29.83 40.41 17.76
CA SER A 491 29.20 39.19 17.23
C SER A 491 27.76 39.08 17.72
N TYR A 492 26.88 38.47 16.93
CA TYR A 492 25.71 37.81 17.47
C TYR A 492 25.36 36.57 16.67
N ASN A 493 24.64 35.66 17.30
CA ASN A 493 24.01 34.52 16.63
C ASN A 493 22.56 34.39 17.11
N ILE A 494 21.70 33.83 16.28
CA ILE A 494 20.32 33.49 16.57
C ILE A 494 20.11 32.04 16.15
N SER A 495 19.63 31.22 17.07
CA SER A 495 19.30 29.83 16.84
C SER A 495 17.84 29.59 17.19
N MET A 496 17.14 28.89 16.29
CA MET A 496 15.76 28.47 16.46
C MET A 496 15.66 26.95 16.29
N LYS A 497 15.12 26.28 17.31
CA LYS A 497 14.97 24.82 17.35
C LYS A 497 13.61 24.38 17.83
#